data_AF-A0A3C1VNZ3-F1
#
_entry.id   AF-A0A3C1VNZ3-F1
#
_cell.length_a   1.000
_cell.length_b   1.000
_cell.length_c   1.000
_cell.angle_alpha   90.00
_cell.angle_beta   90.00
_cell.angle_gamma   90.00
#
_symmetry.space_group_name_H-M   'P 1'
#
loop_
_entity.id
_entity.type
_entity.pdbx_description
1 polymer ?
#
loop_
_entity_poly.entity_id
_entity_poly.type
_entity_poly.pdbx_seq_one_letter_code
_entity_poly.pdbx_strand_id
1 'polypeptide(L)'
;MDITTTPIADLSATISYSTMESFIYVMFALVIVMTLVDVWHKKSMRWFNENVAKGKLNATKDLSAGDKVGIAVSTIVVDVLSAGEFCNFNRKLAHLLTMYGFILFNAMTAIIIFSGAAEAANTLYATLWHVGAIMLAVGGWWFWLFIRVDVAAEGNKWYNISAMDMFSISLIATS
;
A
#
# COMPACT_ATOMS: atom_id res chain seq x y z
N MET A 1 17.50 16.35 8.23
CA MET A 1 17.26 14.98 7.77
C MET A 1 18.24 14.74 6.65
N ASP A 2 19.20 13.83 6.84
CA ASP A 2 20.05 13.38 5.73
C ASP A 2 19.20 12.47 4.84
N ILE A 3 19.06 12.84 3.57
CA ILE A 3 18.29 12.07 2.58
C ILE A 3 19.19 11.19 1.70
N THR A 4 20.50 11.25 1.92
CA THR A 4 21.50 10.56 1.09
C THR A 4 21.86 9.17 1.62
N THR A 5 21.42 8.85 2.83
CA THR A 5 21.59 7.55 3.50
C THR A 5 20.23 7.03 3.98
N THR A 6 20.13 5.74 4.31
CA THR A 6 18.90 5.14 4.84
C THR A 6 19.15 4.45 6.18
N PRO A 7 18.13 4.35 7.06
CA PRO A 7 18.25 3.57 8.30
C PRO A 7 18.62 2.11 8.06
N ILE A 8 18.29 1.54 6.89
CA ILE A 8 18.66 0.17 6.50
C ILE A 8 20.18 0.07 6.31
N ALA A 9 20.78 1.07 5.66
CA ALA A 9 22.23 1.13 5.48
C ALA A 9 22.94 1.20 6.83
N ASP A 10 22.43 1.99 7.78
CA ASP A 10 22.99 2.08 9.14
C ASP A 10 22.80 0.76 9.92
N LEU A 11 21.62 0.14 9.80
CA LEU A 11 21.31 -1.13 10.44
C LEU A 11 22.24 -2.26 9.95
N SER A 12 22.75 -2.16 8.72
CA SER A 12 23.67 -3.15 8.16
C SER A 12 24.99 -3.29 8.94
N ALA A 13 25.35 -2.29 9.75
CA ALA A 13 26.49 -2.36 10.67
C ALA A 13 26.28 -3.38 11.81
N THR A 14 25.04 -3.71 12.15
CA THR A 14 24.68 -4.64 13.23
C THR A 14 24.03 -5.92 12.71
N ILE A 15 23.18 -5.81 11.68
CA ILE A 15 22.43 -6.93 11.10
C ILE A 15 22.83 -7.06 9.63
N SER A 16 23.41 -8.19 9.24
CA SER A 16 23.78 -8.41 7.84
C SER A 16 22.58 -8.41 6.89
N TYR A 17 22.79 -7.98 5.64
CA TYR A 17 21.76 -8.01 4.57
C TYR A 17 21.14 -9.40 4.40
N SER A 18 21.93 -10.47 4.44
CA SER A 18 21.42 -11.86 4.35
C SER A 18 20.44 -12.23 5.46
N THR A 19 20.63 -11.66 6.67
CA THR A 19 19.68 -11.84 7.78
C THR A 19 18.39 -11.07 7.53
N MET A 20 18.47 -9.85 6.99
CA MET A 20 17.30 -9.06 6.61
C MET A 20 16.50 -9.72 5.47
N GLU A 21 17.17 -10.25 4.45
CA GLU A 21 16.55 -11.02 3.37
C GLU A 21 15.80 -12.25 3.90
N SER A 22 16.46 -13.02 4.78
CA SER A 22 15.86 -14.20 5.41
C SER A 22 14.60 -13.84 6.19
N PHE A 23 14.62 -12.72 6.92
CA PHE A 23 13.44 -12.19 7.60
C PHE A 23 12.30 -11.88 6.61
N ILE A 24 12.59 -11.22 5.47
CA ILE A 24 11.58 -10.92 4.45
C ILE A 24 11.01 -12.21 3.84
N TYR A 25 11.84 -13.20 3.54
CA TYR A 25 11.37 -14.49 3.02
C TYR A 25 10.40 -15.18 4.00
N VAL A 26 10.74 -15.22 5.29
CA VAL A 26 9.88 -15.80 6.32
C VAL A 26 8.59 -15.01 6.45
N MET A 27 8.66 -13.67 6.49
CA MET A 27 7.49 -12.80 6.54
C MET A 27 6.54 -13.07 5.35
N PHE A 28 7.08 -13.12 4.13
CA PHE A 28 6.31 -13.36 2.93
C PHE A 28 5.65 -14.75 2.93
N ALA A 29 6.38 -15.79 3.36
CA ALA A 29 5.82 -17.13 3.51
C ALA A 29 4.66 -17.17 4.51
N LEU A 30 4.81 -16.50 5.67
CA LEU A 30 3.75 -16.40 6.68
C LEU A 30 2.52 -15.66 6.15
N VAL A 31 2.70 -14.56 5.40
CA VAL A 31 1.60 -13.83 4.78
C VAL A 31 0.82 -14.71 3.81
N ILE A 32 1.51 -15.49 2.95
CA ILE A 32 0.85 -16.43 2.04
C ILE A 32 0.05 -17.48 2.82
N VAL A 33 0.67 -18.13 3.81
CA VAL A 33 0.00 -19.17 4.62
C VAL A 33 -1.24 -18.61 5.31
N MET A 34 -1.12 -17.45 5.97
CA MET A 34 -2.24 -16.84 6.68
C MET A 34 -3.35 -16.39 5.73
N THR A 35 -3.02 -15.88 4.54
CA THR A 35 -4.01 -15.50 3.54
C THR A 35 -4.79 -16.70 3.03
N LEU A 36 -4.11 -17.83 2.77
CA LEU A 36 -4.77 -19.07 2.36
C LEU A 36 -5.69 -19.61 3.45
N VAL A 37 -5.23 -19.59 4.71
CA VAL A 37 -6.06 -19.98 5.86
C VAL A 37 -7.28 -19.06 5.99
N ASP A 38 -7.13 -17.75 5.82
CA ASP A 38 -8.24 -16.78 5.92
C ASP A 38 -9.29 -17.01 4.83
N VAL A 39 -8.85 -17.20 3.57
CA VAL A 39 -9.72 -17.49 2.43
C VAL A 39 -10.50 -18.79 2.66
N TRP A 40 -9.83 -19.83 3.18
CA TRP A 40 -10.46 -21.09 3.51
C TRP A 40 -11.46 -20.95 4.66
N HIS A 41 -11.06 -20.29 5.75
CA HIS A 41 -11.89 -20.07 6.93
C HIS A 41 -13.16 -19.27 6.61
N LYS A 42 -13.02 -18.17 5.88
CA LYS A 42 -14.15 -17.31 5.47
C LYS A 42 -14.99 -17.91 4.35
N LYS A 43 -14.58 -19.03 3.76
CA LYS A 43 -15.22 -19.66 2.59
C LYS A 43 -15.44 -18.67 1.45
N SER A 44 -14.58 -17.65 1.33
CA SER A 44 -14.78 -16.53 0.40
C SER A 44 -14.79 -17.00 -1.06
N MET A 45 -14.11 -18.11 -1.36
CA MET A 45 -14.16 -18.78 -2.66
C MET A 45 -15.59 -19.12 -3.11
N ARG A 46 -16.47 -19.55 -2.19
CA ARG A 46 -17.87 -19.83 -2.53
C ARG A 46 -18.59 -18.57 -2.97
N TRP A 47 -18.39 -17.48 -2.24
CA TRP A 47 -18.95 -16.18 -2.56
C TRP A 47 -18.47 -15.69 -3.93
N PHE A 48 -17.17 -15.80 -4.25
CA PHE A 48 -16.65 -15.41 -5.57
C PHE A 48 -17.26 -16.25 -6.70
N ASN A 49 -17.35 -17.57 -6.52
CA ASN A 49 -17.96 -18.44 -7.53
C ASN A 49 -19.44 -18.09 -7.80
N GLU A 50 -20.21 -17.83 -6.74
CA GLU A 50 -21.61 -17.42 -6.85
C GLU A 50 -21.75 -16.05 -7.54
N ASN A 51 -20.88 -15.09 -7.24
CA ASN A 51 -20.92 -13.77 -7.88
C ASN A 51 -20.49 -13.82 -9.35
N VAL A 52 -19.49 -14.62 -9.69
CA VAL A 52 -19.10 -14.83 -11.09
C VAL A 52 -20.24 -15.50 -11.88
N ALA A 53 -20.90 -16.50 -11.29
CA ALA A 53 -22.05 -17.15 -11.91
C ALA A 53 -23.22 -16.17 -12.10
N LYS A 54 -23.58 -15.40 -11.07
CA LYS A 54 -24.61 -14.35 -11.15
C LYS A 54 -24.26 -13.27 -12.17
N GLY A 55 -23.00 -12.84 -12.22
CA GLY A 55 -22.52 -11.85 -13.18
C GLY A 55 -22.63 -12.33 -14.63
N LYS A 56 -22.36 -13.61 -14.90
CA LYS A 56 -22.57 -14.22 -16.22
C LYS A 56 -24.06 -14.29 -16.60
N LEU A 57 -24.93 -14.63 -15.65
CA LEU A 57 -26.38 -14.68 -15.90
C LEU A 57 -27.00 -13.29 -16.13
N ASN A 58 -26.47 -12.26 -15.47
CA ASN A 58 -26.92 -10.88 -15.59
C ASN A 58 -26.22 -10.11 -16.73
N ALA A 59 -25.37 -10.76 -17.52
CA ALA A 59 -24.65 -10.12 -18.60
C ALA A 59 -25.65 -9.72 -19.72
N THR A 60 -25.76 -8.41 -19.98
CA THR A 60 -26.64 -7.87 -21.02
C THR A 60 -25.98 -7.79 -22.39
N LYS A 61 -24.64 -7.93 -22.45
CA LYS A 61 -23.88 -8.06 -23.69
C LYS A 61 -22.71 -9.03 -23.53
N ASP A 62 -22.42 -9.77 -24.58
CA ASP A 62 -21.16 -10.49 -24.71
C ASP A 62 -20.09 -9.58 -25.31
N LEU A 63 -18.99 -9.43 -24.56
CA LEU A 63 -17.84 -8.63 -24.98
C LEU A 63 -16.84 -9.50 -25.72
N SER A 64 -16.29 -8.98 -26.82
CA SER A 64 -15.17 -9.61 -27.52
C SER A 64 -13.91 -9.63 -26.64
N ALA A 65 -12.94 -10.47 -26.98
CA ALA A 65 -11.67 -10.50 -26.26
C ALA A 65 -10.96 -9.12 -26.30
N GLY A 66 -11.06 -8.39 -27.42
CA GLY A 66 -10.50 -7.05 -27.57
C GLY A 66 -11.17 -6.01 -26.67
N ASP A 67 -12.50 -6.03 -26.55
CA ASP A 67 -13.22 -5.12 -25.66
C ASP A 67 -12.87 -5.35 -24.19
N LYS A 68 -12.70 -6.62 -23.79
CA LYS A 68 -12.28 -6.98 -22.43
C LYS A 68 -10.88 -6.45 -22.11
N VAL A 69 -9.96 -6.54 -23.06
CA VAL A 69 -8.60 -5.98 -22.91
C VAL A 69 -8.65 -4.46 -22.85
N GLY A 70 -9.41 -3.80 -23.74
CA GLY A 70 -9.56 -2.35 -23.75
C GLY A 70 -10.14 -1.80 -22.44
N ILE A 71 -11.17 -2.45 -21.91
CA ILE A 71 -11.75 -2.10 -20.60
C ILE A 71 -10.74 -2.33 -19.48
N ALA A 72 -10.03 -3.46 -19.47
CA ALA A 72 -9.03 -3.74 -18.44
C ALA A 72 -7.91 -2.67 -18.43
N VAL A 73 -7.41 -2.28 -19.60
CA VAL A 73 -6.41 -1.21 -19.72
C VAL A 73 -6.97 0.13 -19.24
N SER A 74 -8.19 0.49 -19.66
CA SER A 74 -8.85 1.71 -19.22
C SER A 74 -9.03 1.75 -17.71
N THR A 75 -9.48 0.65 -17.10
CA THR A 75 -9.62 0.51 -15.64
C THR A 75 -8.29 0.64 -14.92
N ILE A 76 -7.21 0.04 -15.43
CA ILE A 76 -5.89 0.21 -14.82
C ILE A 76 -5.45 1.68 -14.86
N VAL A 77 -5.61 2.34 -16.00
CA VAL A 77 -5.15 3.73 -16.15
C VAL A 77 -6.00 4.71 -15.35
N VAL A 78 -7.32 4.59 -15.45
CA VAL A 78 -8.24 5.53 -14.81
C VAL A 78 -8.38 5.21 -13.33
N ASP A 79 -8.68 3.97 -12.97
CA ASP A 79 -9.04 3.64 -11.59
C ASP A 79 -7.80 3.38 -10.74
N VAL A 80 -6.87 2.55 -11.21
CA VAL A 80 -5.68 2.19 -10.42
C VAL A 80 -4.66 3.33 -10.42
N LEU A 81 -4.23 3.81 -11.59
CA LEU A 81 -3.15 4.79 -11.64
C LEU A 81 -3.59 6.17 -11.15
N SER A 82 -4.78 6.60 -11.53
CA SER A 82 -5.26 7.93 -11.20
C SER A 82 -6.14 7.99 -9.95
N ALA A 83 -6.46 6.85 -9.33
CA ALA A 83 -7.46 6.76 -8.26
C ALA A 83 -8.79 7.41 -8.70
N GLY A 84 -9.21 7.11 -9.94
CA GLY A 84 -10.36 7.72 -10.63
C GLY A 84 -11.70 7.47 -9.94
N GLU A 85 -11.76 6.43 -9.09
CA GLU A 85 -12.93 6.11 -8.27
C GLU A 85 -13.28 7.20 -7.24
N PHE A 86 -12.31 8.04 -6.86
CA PHE A 86 -12.54 9.11 -5.89
C PHE A 86 -12.92 10.43 -6.57
N CYS A 87 -14.22 10.75 -6.51
CA CYS A 87 -14.73 12.06 -6.91
C CYS A 87 -14.30 13.19 -5.94
N ASN A 88 -13.96 12.87 -4.68
CA ASN A 88 -13.56 13.84 -3.67
C ASN A 88 -12.04 14.07 -3.70
N PHE A 89 -11.62 15.31 -3.92
CA PHE A 89 -10.19 15.67 -4.02
C PHE A 89 -9.39 15.28 -2.76
N ASN A 90 -9.91 15.50 -1.55
CA ASN A 90 -9.19 15.18 -0.33
C ASN A 90 -8.93 13.67 -0.22
N ARG A 91 -9.95 12.85 -0.51
CA ARG A 91 -9.82 11.37 -0.53
C ARG A 91 -8.85 10.91 -1.60
N LYS A 92 -8.96 11.49 -2.81
CA LYS A 92 -8.09 11.17 -3.93
C LYS A 92 -6.62 11.47 -3.62
N LEU A 93 -6.33 12.65 -3.07
CA LEU A 93 -4.98 13.06 -2.75
C LEU A 93 -4.34 12.18 -1.66
N ALA A 94 -5.06 11.92 -0.57
CA ALA A 94 -4.56 11.02 0.47
C ALA A 94 -4.32 9.61 -0.06
N HIS A 95 -5.23 9.09 -0.90
CA HIS A 95 -5.08 7.77 -1.49
C HIS A 95 -3.86 7.69 -2.40
N LEU A 96 -3.66 8.66 -3.30
CA LEU A 96 -2.50 8.68 -4.19
C LEU A 96 -1.17 8.80 -3.41
N LEU A 97 -1.11 9.70 -2.42
CA LEU A 97 0.07 9.86 -1.58
C LEU A 97 0.40 8.59 -0.79
N THR A 98 -0.60 7.99 -0.15
CA THR A 98 -0.37 6.77 0.66
C THR A 98 -0.10 5.54 -0.20
N MET A 99 -0.84 5.34 -1.30
CA MET A 99 -0.64 4.19 -2.19
C MET A 99 0.73 4.22 -2.87
N TYR A 100 1.07 5.32 -3.53
CA TYR A 100 2.36 5.43 -4.22
C TYR A 100 3.53 5.60 -3.27
N GLY A 101 3.32 6.29 -2.14
CA GLY A 101 4.30 6.36 -1.07
C GLY A 101 4.62 4.96 -0.53
N PHE A 102 3.60 4.15 -0.26
CA PHE A 102 3.76 2.77 0.20
C PHE A 102 4.51 1.92 -0.82
N ILE A 103 4.10 1.96 -2.10
CA ILE A 103 4.75 1.19 -3.16
C ILE A 103 6.22 1.58 -3.29
N LEU A 104 6.52 2.88 -3.36
CA LEU A 104 7.88 3.38 -3.54
C LEU A 104 8.75 3.03 -2.32
N PHE A 105 8.26 3.26 -1.12
CA PHE A 105 8.95 2.96 0.14
C PHE A 105 9.32 1.48 0.26
N ASN A 106 8.36 0.57 0.02
CA ASN A 106 8.60 -0.87 0.09
C ASN A 106 9.48 -1.36 -1.06
N ALA A 107 9.30 -0.84 -2.28
CA ALA A 107 10.13 -1.22 -3.42
C ALA A 107 11.59 -0.84 -3.19
N MET A 108 11.88 0.37 -2.71
CA MET A 108 13.25 0.77 -2.39
C MET A 108 13.81 -0.02 -1.22
N THR A 109 13.01 -0.31 -0.20
CA THR A 109 13.40 -1.19 0.92
C THR A 109 13.83 -2.57 0.41
N ALA A 110 13.04 -3.19 -0.46
CA ALA A 110 13.38 -4.47 -1.05
C ALA A 110 14.66 -4.39 -1.90
N ILE A 111 14.76 -3.39 -2.80
CA ILE A 111 15.95 -3.22 -3.65
C ILE A 111 17.22 -3.08 -2.81
N ILE A 112 17.21 -2.20 -1.79
CA ILE A 112 18.36 -1.98 -0.91
C ILE A 112 18.72 -3.27 -0.16
N ILE A 113 17.74 -4.00 0.36
CA ILE A 113 18.00 -5.20 1.15
C ILE A 113 18.55 -6.34 0.28
N PHE A 114 17.92 -6.63 -0.86
CA PHE A 114 18.28 -7.75 -1.74
C PHE A 114 19.49 -7.46 -2.64
N SER A 115 19.85 -6.20 -2.85
CA SER A 115 21.03 -5.82 -3.65
C SER A 115 22.26 -5.55 -2.76
N GLY A 116 22.07 -5.47 -1.45
CA GLY A 116 23.14 -5.35 -0.46
C GLY A 116 23.85 -3.99 -0.44
N ALA A 117 25.04 -3.98 0.15
CA ALA A 117 25.76 -2.76 0.53
C ALA A 117 26.08 -1.81 -0.64
N ALA A 118 26.28 -2.34 -1.85
CA ALA A 118 26.61 -1.53 -3.03
C ALA A 118 25.46 -0.56 -3.39
N GLU A 119 24.22 -1.07 -3.41
CA GLU A 119 23.05 -0.26 -3.72
C GLU A 119 22.51 0.49 -2.50
N ALA A 120 22.85 0.06 -1.29
CA ALA A 120 22.55 0.82 -0.07
C ALA A 120 23.29 2.17 0.00
N ALA A 121 24.47 2.26 -0.63
CA ALA A 121 25.24 3.50 -0.78
C ALA A 121 24.75 4.38 -1.95
N ASN A 122 23.79 3.90 -2.75
CA ASN A 122 23.25 4.62 -3.88
C ASN A 122 22.32 5.75 -3.39
N THR A 123 22.78 6.99 -3.55
CA THR A 123 22.05 8.18 -3.10
C THR A 123 20.68 8.33 -3.78
N LEU A 124 20.51 7.83 -5.01
CA LEU A 124 19.22 7.83 -5.70
C LEU A 124 18.21 6.94 -4.97
N TYR A 125 18.60 5.73 -4.58
CA TYR A 125 17.72 4.80 -3.88
C TYR A 125 17.41 5.28 -2.46
N ALA A 126 18.39 5.87 -1.77
CA ALA A 126 18.14 6.54 -0.49
C ALA A 126 17.12 7.69 -0.64
N THR A 127 17.30 8.55 -1.64
CA THR A 127 16.38 9.67 -1.90
C THR A 127 14.97 9.17 -2.23
N LEU A 128 14.83 8.17 -3.10
CA LEU A 128 13.53 7.59 -3.45
C LEU A 128 12.85 6.92 -2.26
N TRP A 129 13.62 6.27 -1.39
CA TRP A 129 13.10 5.70 -0.15
C TRP A 129 12.51 6.78 0.76
N HIS A 130 13.25 7.88 0.98
CA HIS A 130 12.78 9.02 1.78
C HIS A 130 11.59 9.72 1.15
N VAL A 131 11.55 9.86 -0.18
CA VAL A 131 10.39 10.40 -0.89
C VAL A 131 9.15 9.53 -0.62
N GLY A 132 9.28 8.21 -0.69
CA GLY A 132 8.21 7.28 -0.35
C GLY A 132 7.73 7.44 1.09
N ALA A 133 8.65 7.55 2.05
CA ALA A 133 8.37 7.78 3.47
C ALA A 133 7.64 9.11 3.70
N ILE A 134 8.10 10.19 3.08
CA ILE A 134 7.46 11.51 3.16
C ILE A 134 6.06 11.47 2.54
N MET A 135 5.87 10.81 1.40
CA MET A 135 4.54 10.64 0.80
C MET A 135 3.58 9.90 1.72
N LEU A 136 4.05 8.84 2.39
CA LEU A 136 3.28 8.12 3.41
C LEU A 136 2.92 9.02 4.59
N ALA A 137 3.89 9.75 5.14
CA ALA A 137 3.68 10.65 6.27
C ALA A 137 2.68 11.76 5.92
N VAL A 138 2.89 12.45 4.80
CA VAL A 138 1.99 13.53 4.34
C VAL A 138 0.61 12.98 4.03
N GLY A 139 0.50 11.84 3.34
CA GLY A 139 -0.78 11.20 3.03
C GLY A 139 -1.53 10.74 4.29
N GLY A 140 -0.81 10.18 5.27
CA GLY A 140 -1.36 9.76 6.56
C GLY A 140 -1.85 10.95 7.39
N TRP A 141 -1.07 12.02 7.49
CA TRP A 141 -1.49 13.26 8.15
C TRP A 141 -2.66 13.93 7.44
N TRP A 142 -2.70 13.88 6.11
CA TRP A 142 -3.84 14.38 5.33
C TRP A 142 -5.11 13.61 5.65
N PHE A 143 -5.03 12.27 5.74
CA PHE A 143 -6.14 11.45 6.18
C PHE A 143 -6.61 11.82 7.60
N TRP A 144 -5.65 11.96 8.53
CA TRP A 144 -5.90 12.29 9.93
C TRP A 144 -6.67 13.59 10.12
N LEU A 145 -6.29 14.64 9.38
CA LEU A 145 -6.82 15.99 9.56
C LEU A 145 -8.07 16.28 8.72
N PHE A 146 -8.19 15.69 7.51
CA PHE A 146 -9.20 16.12 6.54
C PHE A 146 -10.21 15.04 6.13
N ILE A 147 -9.95 13.76 6.41
CA ILE A 147 -10.80 12.64 5.93
C ILE A 147 -11.49 11.92 7.08
N ARG A 148 -10.89 11.93 8.27
CA ARG A 148 -11.41 11.19 9.43
C ARG A 148 -12.84 11.61 9.73
N VAL A 149 -13.77 10.69 9.48
CA VAL A 149 -15.22 10.94 9.53
C VAL A 149 -15.63 11.39 10.92
N ASP A 150 -15.07 10.81 11.96
CA ASP A 150 -15.35 11.16 13.36
C ASP A 150 -15.02 12.63 13.67
N VAL A 151 -14.02 13.21 13.01
CA VAL A 151 -13.64 14.62 13.21
C VAL A 151 -14.46 15.53 12.30
N ALA A 152 -14.56 15.18 11.02
CA ALA A 152 -15.19 16.03 10.02
C ALA A 152 -16.73 16.04 10.09
N ALA A 153 -17.35 14.90 10.40
CA ALA A 153 -18.80 14.72 10.41
C ALA A 153 -19.38 14.63 11.83
N GLU A 154 -18.69 13.96 12.76
CA GLU A 154 -19.20 13.77 14.13
C GLU A 154 -18.72 14.87 15.11
N GLY A 155 -17.91 15.82 14.65
CA GLY A 155 -17.45 16.97 15.44
C GLY A 155 -16.50 16.61 16.58
N ASN A 156 -15.94 15.41 16.55
CA ASN A 156 -15.01 14.95 17.55
C ASN A 156 -13.69 15.73 17.41
N LYS A 157 -12.97 15.92 18.52
CA LYS A 157 -11.73 16.70 18.49
C LYS A 157 -10.64 15.93 17.72
N TRP A 158 -9.85 16.63 16.92
CA TRP A 158 -8.80 16.02 16.08
C TRP A 158 -7.77 15.19 16.85
N TYR A 159 -7.55 15.50 18.14
CA TYR A 159 -6.65 14.76 19.03
C TYR A 159 -7.32 13.62 19.81
N ASN A 160 -8.61 13.38 19.61
CA ASN A 160 -9.26 12.21 20.18
C ASN A 160 -8.79 10.97 19.40
N ILE A 161 -8.24 9.98 20.09
CA ILE A 161 -7.69 8.76 19.49
C ILE A 161 -8.55 7.58 19.91
N SER A 162 -9.06 6.84 18.94
CA SER A 162 -9.84 5.62 19.13
C SER A 162 -9.05 4.36 18.76
N ALA A 163 -9.57 3.18 19.08
CA ALA A 163 -8.96 1.92 18.65
C ALA A 163 -8.91 1.78 17.12
N MET A 164 -9.86 2.39 16.39
CA MET A 164 -9.89 2.36 14.92
C MET A 164 -8.74 3.17 14.30
N ASP A 165 -8.23 4.15 15.03
CA ASP A 165 -7.16 5.05 14.60
C ASP A 165 -5.76 4.44 14.74
N MET A 166 -5.62 3.35 15.53
CA MET A 166 -4.32 2.79 15.89
C MET A 166 -3.51 2.36 14.66
N PHE A 167 -4.16 1.82 13.64
CA PHE A 167 -3.48 1.45 12.40
C PHE A 167 -2.87 2.67 11.70
N SER A 168 -3.66 3.73 11.47
CA SER A 168 -3.20 4.93 10.79
C SER A 168 -2.10 5.66 11.58
N ILE A 169 -2.24 5.76 12.89
CA ILE A 169 -1.22 6.39 13.75
C ILE A 169 0.06 5.55 13.77
N SER A 170 -0.04 4.22 13.84
CA SER A 170 1.14 3.35 13.81
C SER A 170 1.89 3.50 12.49
N LEU A 171 1.17 3.60 11.37
CA LEU A 171 1.76 3.81 10.06
C LEU A 171 2.54 5.13 10.02
N ILE A 172 1.90 6.23 10.44
CA ILE A 172 2.53 7.57 10.49
C ILE A 172 3.74 7.61 11.42
N ALA A 173 3.70 6.89 12.54
CA ALA A 173 4.79 6.86 13.51
C ALA A 173 6.02 6.06 13.02
N THR A 174 5.82 5.15 12.07
CA THR A 174 6.88 4.26 11.55
C THR A 174 7.39 4.60 10.16
N SER A 175 6.72 5.54 9.47
CA SER A 175 7.13 6.13 8.18
C SER A 175 8.05 7.32 8.38
#